data_AF-A0AAV7L8G2-F1
#
_entry.id   AF-A0AAV7L8G2-F1
#
_cell.length_a   1.000
_cell.length_b   1.000
_cell.length_c   1.000
_cell.angle_alpha   90.00
_cell.angle_beta   90.00
_cell.angle_gamma   90.00
#
_symmetry.space_group_name_H-M   'P 1'
#
loop_
_entity.id
_entity.type
_entity.pdbx_description
1 polymer ?
#
loop_
_entity_poly.entity_id
_entity_poly.type
_entity_poly.pdbx_seq_one_letter_code
_entity_poly.pdbx_strand_id
1 'polypeptide(L)'
;MPRGKTTGKSLGKPARQLLFSEALRQQKHPPAEDPPPHPHINSNMAEDMQGASMDRILQEISAVGRKLEGMDSAMVVLTAETRSMRLEIAGFQSQISGLDQRLTTVETQVASWTDRDQELLHLRSKLTNLEDRSRRNNIRILGFPEGIEGADILSYLRDNTLQANRYNI
;
A
#
# COMPACT_ATOMS: atom_id res chain seq x y z
N MET A 1 -38.13 -18.35 -5.01
CA MET A 1 -38.57 -19.62 -5.62
C MET A 1 -37.42 -20.60 -5.59
N PRO A 2 -37.52 -21.73 -4.86
CA PRO A 2 -36.83 -22.94 -5.30
C PRO A 2 -37.80 -24.14 -5.34
N ARG A 3 -37.70 -24.96 -6.39
CA ARG A 3 -38.32 -26.28 -6.46
C ARG A 3 -37.31 -27.27 -7.00
N GLY A 4 -37.18 -28.40 -6.32
CA GLY A 4 -36.40 -29.55 -6.75
C GLY A 4 -36.53 -30.69 -5.74
N LYS A 5 -37.62 -31.46 -5.82
CA LYS A 5 -37.77 -32.77 -5.18
C LYS A 5 -37.81 -33.81 -6.31
N THR A 6 -37.02 -34.86 -6.21
CA THR A 6 -37.22 -36.09 -6.99
C THR A 6 -37.18 -37.28 -6.05
N THR A 7 -38.30 -38.00 -6.02
CA THR A 7 -38.52 -39.26 -5.30
C THR A 7 -38.42 -40.41 -6.31
N GLY A 8 -37.49 -41.35 -6.10
CA GLY A 8 -37.40 -42.60 -6.85
C GLY A 8 -38.11 -43.73 -6.10
N LYS A 9 -39.22 -44.21 -6.65
CA LYS A 9 -40.04 -45.33 -6.15
C LYS A 9 -39.50 -46.69 -6.64
N SER A 10 -39.67 -47.68 -5.77
CA SER A 10 -39.44 -49.10 -5.95
C SER A 10 -40.19 -49.72 -7.13
N LEU A 11 -39.53 -50.59 -7.90
CA LEU A 11 -40.14 -51.48 -8.88
C LEU A 11 -40.11 -52.91 -8.37
N GLY A 12 -41.32 -53.46 -8.21
CA GLY A 12 -41.60 -54.81 -7.78
C GLY A 12 -41.39 -55.85 -8.88
N LYS A 13 -41.24 -57.09 -8.41
CA LYS A 13 -40.98 -58.34 -9.13
C LYS A 13 -42.07 -58.65 -10.18
N PRO A 14 -41.73 -59.30 -11.31
CA PRO A 14 -42.75 -59.86 -12.19
C PRO A 14 -43.13 -61.29 -11.78
N ALA A 15 -44.44 -61.53 -11.78
CA ALA A 15 -45.06 -62.85 -11.75
C ALA A 15 -45.04 -63.46 -13.16
N ARG A 16 -44.61 -64.72 -13.27
CA ARG A 16 -45.00 -65.63 -14.35
C ARG A 16 -44.89 -67.06 -13.83
N GLN A 17 -45.94 -67.49 -13.16
CA GLN A 17 -46.25 -68.91 -13.00
C GLN A 17 -47.32 -69.27 -14.02
N LEU A 18 -47.26 -70.54 -14.41
CA LEU A 18 -48.26 -71.38 -15.06
C LEU A 18 -48.03 -71.67 -16.55
N LEU A 19 -48.10 -72.98 -16.82
CA LEU A 19 -48.26 -73.68 -18.09
C LEU A 19 -46.97 -74.15 -18.80
N PHE A 20 -46.29 -75.11 -18.17
CA PHE A 20 -45.62 -76.17 -18.93
C PHE A 20 -45.71 -77.50 -18.17
N SER A 21 -46.93 -78.03 -18.13
CA SER A 21 -47.20 -79.44 -17.82
C SER A 21 -47.08 -80.26 -19.11
N GLU A 22 -46.51 -81.45 -18.99
CA GLU A 22 -46.51 -82.55 -19.98
C GLU A 22 -45.64 -82.38 -21.23
N ALA A 23 -44.34 -82.70 -21.10
CA ALA A 23 -43.65 -83.59 -22.04
C ALA A 23 -42.26 -83.95 -21.48
N LEU A 24 -41.82 -85.19 -21.70
CA LEU A 24 -40.57 -85.81 -21.24
C LEU A 24 -40.52 -86.35 -19.81
N ARG A 25 -41.52 -87.19 -19.51
CA ARG A 25 -41.32 -88.38 -18.67
C ARG A 25 -40.61 -89.43 -19.54
N GLN A 26 -39.29 -89.57 -19.39
CA GLN A 26 -38.41 -90.70 -19.76
C GLN A 26 -37.02 -90.18 -20.15
N GLN A 27 -36.24 -89.74 -19.16
CA GLN A 27 -34.80 -89.94 -19.20
C GLN A 27 -34.32 -90.38 -17.83
N LYS A 28 -33.71 -91.56 -17.83
CA LYS A 28 -33.20 -92.33 -16.72
C LYS A 28 -31.96 -91.59 -16.18
N HIS A 29 -32.02 -91.10 -14.95
CA HIS A 29 -30.90 -90.41 -14.29
C HIS A 29 -29.70 -91.35 -14.13
N PRO A 30 -28.48 -90.96 -14.56
CA PRO A 30 -27.22 -91.57 -14.13
C PRO A 30 -26.89 -91.17 -12.67
N PRO A 31 -26.05 -91.93 -11.96
CA PRO A 31 -25.73 -91.70 -10.55
C PRO A 31 -25.00 -90.36 -10.36
N ALA A 32 -25.23 -89.72 -9.22
CA ALA A 32 -24.62 -88.45 -8.85
C ALA A 32 -23.09 -88.54 -8.88
N GLU A 33 -22.47 -87.88 -9.85
CA GLU A 33 -21.06 -87.50 -9.78
C GLU A 33 -20.93 -86.32 -8.81
N ASP A 34 -20.02 -86.44 -7.84
CA ASP A 34 -19.64 -85.34 -6.96
C ASP A 34 -19.26 -84.11 -7.81
N PRO A 35 -19.67 -82.89 -7.40
CA PRO A 35 -19.29 -81.68 -8.12
C PRO A 35 -17.76 -81.59 -8.20
N PRO A 36 -17.20 -81.21 -9.36
CA PRO A 36 -15.75 -81.06 -9.51
C PRO A 36 -15.24 -80.07 -8.46
N PRO A 37 -14.05 -80.30 -7.87
CA PRO A 37 -13.49 -79.39 -6.89
C PRO A 37 -13.43 -78.00 -7.52
N HIS A 38 -14.15 -77.04 -6.91
CA HIS A 38 -14.01 -75.64 -7.25
C HIS A 38 -12.51 -75.30 -7.20
N PRO A 39 -11.96 -74.58 -8.18
CA PRO A 39 -10.61 -74.05 -8.03
C PRO A 39 -10.60 -73.23 -6.75
N HIS A 40 -9.89 -73.70 -5.74
CA HIS A 40 -9.55 -72.90 -4.58
C HIS A 40 -8.70 -71.75 -5.11
N ILE A 41 -9.36 -70.65 -5.47
CA ILE A 41 -8.69 -69.36 -5.55
C ILE A 41 -8.07 -69.18 -4.17
N ASN A 42 -6.75 -69.24 -4.12
CA ASN A 42 -5.99 -69.16 -2.90
C ASN A 42 -6.30 -67.80 -2.26
N SER A 43 -7.21 -67.77 -1.26
CA SER A 43 -7.71 -66.56 -0.58
C SER A 43 -6.56 -65.63 -0.17
N ASN A 44 -5.42 -66.25 0.14
CA ASN A 44 -4.18 -65.60 0.54
C ASN A 44 -3.65 -64.57 -0.48
N MET A 45 -3.73 -64.82 -1.80
CA MET A 45 -3.21 -63.86 -2.81
C MET A 45 -4.14 -62.66 -3.04
N ALA A 46 -5.45 -62.85 -2.92
CA ALA A 46 -6.42 -61.77 -3.05
C ALA A 46 -6.39 -60.86 -1.80
N GLU A 47 -6.26 -61.44 -0.61
CA GLU A 47 -6.06 -60.72 0.64
C GLU A 47 -4.72 -59.96 0.68
N ASP A 48 -3.62 -60.57 0.18
CA ASP A 48 -2.32 -59.89 0.09
C ASP A 48 -2.32 -58.70 -0.88
N MET A 49 -3.00 -58.80 -2.04
CA MET A 49 -3.14 -57.67 -2.97
C MET A 49 -4.03 -56.56 -2.42
N GLN A 50 -5.09 -56.91 -1.69
CA GLN A 50 -6.00 -55.95 -1.09
C GLN A 50 -5.36 -55.26 0.14
N GLY A 51 -4.56 -56.00 0.91
CA GLY A 51 -3.70 -55.47 1.97
C GLY A 51 -2.64 -54.50 1.44
N ALA A 52 -1.92 -54.88 0.39
CA ALA A 52 -0.93 -54.00 -0.25
C ALA A 52 -1.54 -52.70 -0.82
N SER A 53 -2.77 -52.76 -1.35
CA SER A 53 -3.51 -51.57 -1.78
C SER A 53 -3.93 -50.68 -0.61
N MET A 54 -4.32 -51.27 0.52
CA MET A 54 -4.69 -50.54 1.73
C MET A 54 -3.47 -49.85 2.36
N ASP A 55 -2.33 -50.54 2.42
CA ASP A 55 -1.07 -50.00 2.94
C ASP A 55 -0.60 -48.80 2.12
N ARG A 56 -0.76 -48.84 0.79
CA ARG A 56 -0.46 -47.71 -0.09
C ARG A 56 -1.36 -46.51 0.19
N ILE A 57 -2.65 -46.73 0.41
CA ILE A 57 -3.60 -45.66 0.77
C ILE A 57 -3.22 -45.05 2.13
N LEU A 58 -2.88 -45.87 3.12
CA LEU A 58 -2.42 -45.39 4.43
C LEU A 58 -1.13 -44.58 4.31
N GLN A 59 -0.20 -45.01 3.45
CA GLN A 59 1.02 -44.27 3.18
C GLN A 59 0.73 -42.90 2.54
N GLU A 60 -0.17 -42.84 1.55
CA GLU A 60 -0.60 -41.60 0.91
C GLU A 60 -1.32 -40.66 1.90
N ILE A 61 -2.21 -41.18 2.75
CA ILE A 61 -2.86 -40.41 3.82
C ILE A 61 -1.81 -39.83 4.77
N SER A 62 -0.81 -40.61 5.18
CA SER A 62 0.27 -40.12 6.04
C SER A 62 1.10 -39.02 5.38
N ALA A 63 1.33 -39.12 4.07
CA ALA A 63 2.06 -38.13 3.30
C ALA A 63 1.28 -36.82 3.15
N VAL A 64 -0.03 -36.93 2.92
CA VAL A 64 -0.94 -35.77 2.92
C VAL A 64 -0.98 -35.13 4.31
N GLY A 65 -1.04 -35.91 5.39
CA GLY A 65 -1.01 -35.41 6.77
C GLY A 65 0.24 -34.57 7.05
N ARG A 66 1.43 -35.09 6.73
CA ARG A 66 2.70 -34.34 6.86
C ARG A 66 2.71 -33.05 6.03
N LYS A 67 2.13 -33.08 4.83
CA LYS A 67 2.04 -31.89 3.97
C LYS A 67 1.11 -30.83 4.58
N LEU A 68 -0.01 -31.24 5.16
CA LEU A 68 -0.94 -30.34 5.86
C LEU A 68 -0.27 -29.70 7.08
N GLU A 69 0.44 -30.48 7.91
CA GLU A 69 1.20 -29.93 9.05
C GLU A 69 2.27 -28.91 8.60
N GLY A 70 2.94 -29.19 7.48
CA GLY A 70 3.88 -28.25 6.86
C GLY A 70 3.20 -26.97 6.36
N MET A 71 2.02 -27.09 5.76
CA MET A 71 1.23 -25.94 5.31
C MET A 71 0.71 -25.10 6.48
N ASP A 72 0.27 -25.74 7.56
CA ASP A 72 -0.18 -25.04 8.78
C ASP A 72 0.97 -24.25 9.41
N SER A 73 2.14 -24.88 9.49
CA SER A 73 3.36 -24.21 9.97
C SER A 73 3.71 -22.98 9.11
N ALA A 74 3.67 -23.12 7.78
CA ALA A 74 3.91 -22.01 6.86
C ALA A 74 2.86 -20.89 6.99
N MET A 75 1.60 -21.25 7.20
CA MET A 75 0.51 -20.30 7.39
C MET A 75 0.69 -19.47 8.67
N VAL A 76 1.13 -20.11 9.76
CA VAL A 76 1.44 -19.41 11.02
C VAL A 76 2.57 -18.39 10.82
N VAL A 77 3.64 -18.76 10.10
CA VAL A 77 4.75 -17.85 9.79
C VAL A 77 4.27 -16.66 8.94
N LEU A 78 3.55 -16.91 7.85
CA LEU A 78 3.01 -15.84 7.00
C LEU A 78 2.06 -14.89 7.74
N THR A 79 1.28 -15.44 8.68
CA THR A 79 0.39 -14.63 9.53
C THR A 79 1.20 -13.73 10.45
N ALA A 80 2.30 -14.23 11.03
CA ALA A 80 3.20 -13.45 11.86
C ALA A 80 3.91 -12.35 11.05
N GLU A 81 4.45 -12.67 9.88
CA GLU A 81 5.07 -11.70 8.97
C GLU A 81 4.08 -10.61 8.53
N THR A 82 2.87 -11.00 8.14
CA THR A 82 1.80 -10.05 7.78
C THR A 82 1.46 -9.11 8.93
N ARG A 83 1.47 -9.61 10.18
CA ARG A 83 1.27 -8.78 11.36
C ARG A 83 2.44 -7.82 11.57
N SER A 84 3.68 -8.27 11.39
CA SER A 84 4.87 -7.42 11.49
C SER A 84 4.82 -6.28 10.46
N MET A 85 4.57 -6.60 9.19
CA MET A 85 4.44 -5.61 8.13
C MET A 85 3.35 -4.57 8.42
N ARG A 86 2.21 -4.97 8.98
CA ARG A 86 1.15 -4.03 9.39
C ARG A 86 1.61 -3.05 10.47
N LEU A 87 2.40 -3.50 11.43
CA LEU A 87 2.95 -2.64 12.48
C LEU A 87 3.96 -1.65 11.91
N GLU A 88 4.83 -2.11 11.00
CA GLU A 88 5.79 -1.23 10.31
C GLU A 88 5.08 -0.17 9.46
N ILE A 89 4.05 -0.56 8.69
CA ILE A 89 3.23 0.36 7.91
C ILE A 89 2.57 1.41 8.83
N ALA A 90 2.01 1.00 9.98
CA ALA A 90 1.45 1.95 10.94
C ALA A 90 2.51 2.91 11.50
N GLY A 91 3.73 2.42 11.73
CA GLY A 91 4.89 3.23 12.13
C GLY A 91 5.23 4.28 11.06
N PHE A 92 5.33 3.87 9.79
CA PHE A 92 5.61 4.79 8.68
C PHE A 92 4.50 5.81 8.50
N GLN A 93 3.22 5.42 8.63
CA GLN A 93 2.10 6.37 8.57
C GLN A 93 2.20 7.45 9.66
N SER A 94 2.58 7.07 10.88
CA SER A 94 2.80 8.02 11.96
C SER A 94 3.96 8.97 11.66
N GLN A 95 5.07 8.46 11.13
CA GLN A 95 6.22 9.29 10.73
C GLN A 95 5.87 10.26 9.61
N ILE A 96 5.15 9.81 8.58
CA ILE A 96 4.70 10.66 7.46
C ILE A 96 3.81 11.78 7.98
N SER A 97 2.83 11.46 8.83
CA SER A 97 1.96 12.49 9.42
C SER A 97 2.75 13.52 10.24
N GLY A 98 3.77 13.08 10.99
CA GLY A 98 4.66 13.99 11.72
C GLY A 98 5.53 14.86 10.80
N LEU A 99 5.98 14.32 9.66
CA LEU A 99 6.73 15.08 8.66
C LEU A 99 5.84 16.10 7.96
N ASP A 100 4.59 15.75 7.61
CA ASP A 100 3.63 16.67 6.99
C ASP A 100 3.35 17.86 7.91
N GLN A 101 3.14 17.63 9.20
CA GLN A 101 2.94 18.71 10.18
C GLN A 101 4.14 19.65 10.27
N ARG A 102 5.36 19.09 10.27
CA ARG A 102 6.60 19.89 10.27
C ARG A 102 6.76 20.67 8.97
N LEU A 103 6.45 20.07 7.83
CA LEU A 103 6.49 20.72 6.53
C LEU A 103 5.53 21.91 6.49
N THR A 104 4.27 21.73 6.88
CA THR A 104 3.30 22.82 6.98
C THR A 104 3.80 23.93 7.91
N THR A 105 4.40 23.57 9.05
CA THR A 105 4.97 24.57 9.97
C THR A 105 6.08 25.39 9.28
N VAL A 106 7.01 24.74 8.59
CA VAL A 106 8.08 25.43 7.85
C VAL A 106 7.51 26.31 6.73
N GLU A 107 6.54 25.82 5.97
CA GLU A 107 5.89 26.59 4.91
C GLU A 107 5.23 27.87 5.45
N THR A 108 4.52 27.78 6.58
CA THR A 108 3.95 28.98 7.23
C THR A 108 5.01 29.96 7.72
N GLN A 109 6.14 29.47 8.24
CA GLN A 109 7.24 30.32 8.66
C GLN A 109 7.88 31.06 7.48
N VAL A 110 8.12 30.35 6.37
CA VAL A 110 8.67 30.95 5.14
C VAL A 110 7.74 32.04 4.60
N ALA A 111 6.43 31.78 4.54
CA ALA A 111 5.45 32.80 4.15
C ALA A 111 5.51 34.04 5.08
N SER A 112 5.64 33.82 6.39
CA SER A 112 5.77 34.94 7.33
C SER A 112 7.08 35.73 7.16
N TRP A 113 8.15 35.11 6.66
CA TRP A 113 9.40 35.82 6.36
C TRP A 113 9.29 36.66 5.11
N THR A 114 8.61 36.16 4.07
CA THR A 114 8.37 36.94 2.85
C THR A 114 7.54 38.20 3.14
N ASP A 115 6.54 38.10 4.01
CA ASP A 115 5.73 39.26 4.42
C ASP A 115 6.57 40.31 5.16
N ARG A 116 7.46 39.87 6.05
CA ARG A 116 8.39 40.76 6.77
C ARG A 116 9.39 41.43 5.83
N ASP A 117 9.88 40.73 4.82
CA ASP A 117 10.81 41.31 3.85
C ASP A 117 10.14 42.42 3.02
N GLN A 118 8.88 42.21 2.61
CA GLN A 118 8.07 43.26 1.97
C GLN A 118 7.87 44.47 2.88
N GLU A 119 7.60 44.25 4.17
CA GLU A 119 7.48 45.33 5.15
C GLU A 119 8.80 46.11 5.29
N LEU A 120 9.95 45.42 5.36
CA LEU A 120 11.27 46.05 5.43
C LEU A 120 11.55 46.91 4.18
N LEU A 121 11.22 46.41 2.98
CA LEU A 121 11.37 47.17 1.74
C LEU A 121 10.49 48.43 1.75
N HIS A 122 9.26 48.33 2.24
CA HIS A 122 8.35 49.46 2.39
C HIS A 122 8.89 50.50 3.36
N LEU A 123 9.35 50.07 4.54
CA LEU A 123 9.94 50.95 5.55
C LEU A 123 11.19 51.64 5.02
N ARG A 124 12.05 50.91 4.30
CA ARG A 124 13.25 51.48 3.67
C ARG A 124 12.89 52.54 2.64
N SER A 125 11.91 52.28 1.78
CA SER A 125 11.42 53.25 0.80
C SER A 125 10.90 54.53 1.46
N LYS A 126 10.10 54.38 2.54
CA LYS A 126 9.63 55.51 3.33
C LYS A 126 10.78 56.31 3.95
N LEU A 127 11.78 55.63 4.51
CA LEU A 127 12.93 56.29 5.14
C LEU A 127 13.75 57.08 4.10
N THR A 128 14.02 56.50 2.94
CA THR A 128 14.68 57.20 1.82
C THR A 128 13.88 58.43 1.40
N ASN A 129 12.56 58.31 1.25
CA ASN A 129 11.71 59.45 0.87
C ASN A 129 11.76 60.58 1.91
N LEU A 130 11.73 60.23 3.20
CA LEU A 130 11.83 61.21 4.28
C LEU A 130 13.20 61.88 4.31
N GLU A 131 14.28 61.13 4.11
CA GLU A 131 15.64 61.67 4.04
C GLU A 131 15.79 62.64 2.86
N ASP A 132 15.31 62.27 1.67
CA ASP A 132 15.34 63.11 0.48
C ASP A 132 14.54 64.40 0.69
N ARG A 133 13.35 64.31 1.29
CA ARG A 133 12.51 65.49 1.59
C ARG A 133 13.17 66.39 2.63
N SER A 134 13.80 65.81 3.65
CA SER A 134 14.51 66.56 4.69
C SER A 134 15.73 67.30 4.14
N ARG A 135 16.41 66.76 3.12
CA ARG A 135 17.62 67.36 2.54
C ARG A 135 17.36 68.18 1.27
N ARG A 136 16.14 68.20 0.75
CA ARG A 136 15.78 68.82 -0.54
C ARG A 136 16.25 70.28 -0.68
N ASN A 137 16.21 71.04 0.41
CA ASN A 137 16.59 72.47 0.41
C ASN A 137 18.01 72.71 0.95
N ASN A 138 18.75 71.64 1.26
CA ASN A 138 20.11 71.78 1.75
C ASN A 138 21.05 71.89 0.54
N ILE A 139 21.73 73.03 0.44
CA ILE A 139 22.75 73.25 -0.59
C ILE A 139 24.10 72.80 -0.01
N ARG A 140 24.82 71.95 -0.75
CA ARG A 140 26.22 71.61 -0.44
C ARG A 140 27.13 72.42 -1.34
N ILE A 141 27.98 73.24 -0.74
CA ILE A 141 28.95 74.06 -1.44
C ILE A 141 30.31 73.39 -1.24
N LEU A 142 30.97 72.98 -2.34
CA LEU A 142 32.25 72.26 -2.33
C LEU A 142 33.35 73.17 -2.89
N GLY A 143 34.59 72.98 -2.45
CA GLY A 143 35.76 73.69 -2.98
C GLY A 143 36.05 75.05 -2.33
N PHE A 144 35.44 75.34 -1.18
CA PHE A 144 35.80 76.53 -0.40
C PHE A 144 37.06 76.26 0.44
N PRO A 145 38.06 77.16 0.41
CA PRO A 145 39.16 77.14 1.36
C PRO A 145 38.64 77.33 2.78
N GLU A 146 39.13 76.55 3.73
CA GLU A 146 38.73 76.67 5.14
C GLU A 146 39.33 77.95 5.75
N GLY A 147 38.55 78.64 6.59
CA GLY A 147 39.06 79.72 7.46
C GLY A 147 39.19 81.10 6.82
N ILE A 148 38.79 81.27 5.56
CA ILE A 148 38.73 82.59 4.90
C ILE A 148 37.37 83.29 5.04
N GLU A 149 36.43 82.62 5.72
CA GLU A 149 35.04 83.06 5.90
C GLU A 149 34.91 84.26 6.86
N GLY A 150 35.92 84.50 7.70
CA GLY A 150 35.87 85.53 8.74
C GLY A 150 34.83 85.23 9.83
N ALA A 151 34.22 86.27 10.39
CA ALA A 151 33.22 86.13 11.47
C ALA A 151 31.77 85.94 10.97
N ASP A 152 31.49 86.21 9.69
CA ASP A 152 30.14 86.13 9.11
C ASP A 152 30.14 85.40 7.77
N ILE A 153 29.72 84.13 7.81
CA ILE A 153 29.62 83.24 6.65
C ILE A 153 28.60 83.76 5.62
N LEU A 154 27.52 84.43 6.04
CA LEU A 154 26.48 84.88 5.13
C LEU A 154 26.97 86.02 4.23
N SER A 155 27.70 86.98 4.80
CA SER A 155 28.33 88.07 4.04
C SER A 155 29.38 87.50 3.08
N TYR A 156 30.22 86.59 3.55
CA TYR A 156 31.24 85.95 2.73
C TYR A 156 30.64 85.16 1.55
N LEU A 157 29.57 84.38 1.78
CA LEU A 157 28.86 83.67 0.70
C LEU A 157 28.21 84.63 -0.29
N ARG A 158 27.57 85.70 0.18
CA ARG A 158 26.92 86.71 -0.68
C ARG A 158 27.93 87.35 -1.64
N ASP A 159 29.09 87.75 -1.13
CA ASP A 159 30.09 88.45 -1.94
C ASP A 159 30.73 87.54 -2.99
N ASN A 160 31.05 86.29 -2.63
CA ASN A 160 31.68 85.34 -3.54
C ASN A 160 30.70 84.72 -4.55
N THR A 161 29.43 84.52 -4.19
CA THR A 161 28.43 83.94 -5.11
C THR A 161 27.85 84.96 -6.09
N LEU A 162 27.69 86.23 -5.70
CA LEU A 162 27.21 87.29 -6.60
C LEU A 162 28.29 87.78 -7.58
N GLN A 163 29.58 87.68 -7.24
CA GLN A 163 30.67 88.06 -8.13
C GLN A 163 30.88 87.06 -9.29
N ALA A 164 30.62 85.76 -9.08
CA ALA A 164 30.77 84.74 -10.13
C ALA A 164 29.81 84.94 -11.32
N ASN A 165 28.63 85.55 -11.10
CA ASN A 165 27.66 85.83 -12.17
C ASN A 165 28.04 87.08 -13.02
N ARG A 166 29.11 87.81 -12.67
CA ARG A 166 29.64 88.94 -13.45
C ARG A 166 30.66 88.55 -14.52
N TYR A 167 31.11 87.29 -14.56
CA TYR A 167 32.17 86.82 -15.47
C TYR A 167 31.68 85.89 -16.59
N ASN A 168 30.37 85.85 -16.88
CA ASN A 168 29.77 85.01 -17.93
C ASN A 168 28.95 85.81 -18.97
N ILE A 169 29.45 86.99 -19.38
CA ILE A 169 29.06 87.69 -20.62
C ILE A 169 30.33 88.01 -21.41
#